data_AF-A0A948GHS3-F1
#
_entry.id   AF-A0A948GHS3-F1
#
_cell.length_a   1.000
_cell.length_b   1.000
_cell.length_c   1.000
_cell.angle_alpha   90.00
_cell.angle_beta   90.00
_cell.angle_gamma   90.00
#
_symmetry.space_group_name_H-M   'P 1'
#
loop_
_entity.id
_entity.type
_entity.pdbx_description
1 polymer ?
#
loop_
_entity_poly.entity_id
_entity_poly.type
_entity_poly.pdbx_seq_one_letter_code
_entity_poly.pdbx_strand_id
1 'polypeptide(L)'
;MDIHSGVGAIVEATDSDLVTVHCAGGSLHLPIDLPTLSLDEGGVIHDCSRSFEKLLGFLRDDLVQCHISMLLPQLYGVELVQGGHFNPLLNYLCRCGHHFQVQNRKGDSLAINLNFAHVGYDGSRFLKMFVHPLGEIGR
;
A
#
# COMPACT_ATOMS: atom_id res chain seq x y z
N MET A 1 18.22 13.75 -25.19
CA MET A 1 18.25 12.27 -25.17
C MET A 1 19.41 11.93 -24.27
N ASP A 2 19.25 11.55 -23.00
CA ASP A 2 18.12 10.95 -22.30
C ASP A 2 18.17 11.35 -20.82
N ILE A 3 17.03 11.78 -20.26
CA ILE A 3 16.88 11.98 -18.82
C ILE A 3 16.54 10.63 -18.20
N HIS A 4 17.50 9.99 -17.55
CA HIS A 4 17.27 8.92 -16.60
C HIS A 4 16.55 9.50 -15.37
N SER A 5 15.23 9.70 -15.48
CA SER A 5 14.38 10.03 -14.34
C SER A 5 14.00 8.72 -13.64
N GLY A 6 14.93 8.22 -12.82
CA GLY A 6 14.62 7.20 -11.83
C GLY A 6 13.77 7.83 -10.74
N VAL A 7 12.46 7.92 -10.97
CA VAL A 7 11.52 8.50 -9.99
C VAL A 7 11.18 7.43 -8.95
N GLY A 8 12.09 7.27 -8.00
CA GLY A 8 11.85 6.55 -6.76
C GLY A 8 11.14 7.44 -5.77
N ALA A 9 10.11 6.93 -5.08
CA ALA A 9 9.57 7.67 -3.96
C ALA A 9 10.56 7.63 -2.79
N ILE A 10 11.02 8.80 -2.37
CA ILE A 10 11.93 8.94 -1.22
C ILE A 10 11.06 9.04 0.02
N VAL A 11 11.30 8.14 0.97
CA VAL A 11 10.61 8.07 2.25
C VAL A 11 11.49 8.76 3.28
N GLU A 12 11.12 9.98 3.70
CA GLU A 12 11.86 10.75 4.70
C GLU A 12 11.15 10.67 6.06
N ALA A 13 11.87 10.10 7.03
CA ALA A 13 11.69 10.26 8.47
C ALA A 13 11.64 11.72 8.91
N THR A 14 10.50 12.31 9.29
CA THR A 14 10.52 13.59 10.02
C THR A 14 10.45 13.33 11.53
N ASP A 15 11.05 14.22 12.33
CA ASP A 15 11.09 14.15 13.81
C ASP A 15 9.68 14.21 14.47
N SER A 16 8.62 14.36 13.67
CA SER A 16 7.24 14.61 14.10
C SER A 16 6.30 13.47 13.71
N ASP A 17 6.49 12.23 14.18
CA ASP A 17 5.57 11.07 14.00
C ASP A 17 5.02 10.85 12.57
N LEU A 18 5.63 11.48 11.56
CA LEU A 18 5.16 11.58 10.20
C LEU A 18 6.30 11.20 9.25
N VAL A 19 5.99 10.28 8.36
CA VAL A 19 6.77 9.89 7.20
C VAL A 19 6.29 10.72 6.02
N THR A 20 7.24 11.42 5.39
CA THR A 20 6.98 12.08 4.12
C THR A 20 7.36 11.14 2.99
N VAL A 21 6.40 10.78 2.14
CA VAL A 21 6.63 10.00 0.93
C VAL A 21 6.57 10.96 -0.25
N HIS A 22 7.71 11.26 -0.84
CA HIS A 22 7.79 12.10 -2.02
C HIS A 22 7.47 11.27 -3.26
N CYS A 23 6.42 11.62 -4.00
CA CYS A 23 6.05 10.99 -5.26
C CYS A 23 6.16 11.99 -6.42
N ALA A 24 6.14 11.48 -7.66
CA ALA A 24 6.24 12.27 -8.90
C ALA A 24 5.21 13.43 -9.03
N GLY A 25 4.17 13.44 -8.19
CA GLY A 25 3.09 14.43 -8.16
C GLY A 25 2.90 15.14 -6.83
N GLY A 26 3.84 15.06 -5.88
CA GLY A 26 3.77 15.73 -4.57
C GLY A 26 4.21 14.86 -3.40
N SER A 27 4.14 15.40 -2.19
CA SER A 27 4.55 14.74 -0.95
C SER A 27 3.34 14.29 -0.13
N LEU A 28 3.31 13.02 0.28
CA LEU A 28 2.32 12.48 1.21
C LEU A 28 2.89 12.48 2.62
N HIS A 29 2.21 13.12 3.57
CA HIS A 29 2.55 13.04 5.00
C HIS A 29 1.68 11.95 5.65
N LEU A 30 2.32 10.89 6.16
CA LEU A 30 1.66 9.72 6.71
C LEU A 30 2.21 9.41 8.10
N PRO A 31 1.43 8.88 9.06
CA PRO A 31 1.96 8.50 10.37
C PRO A 31 3.11 7.49 10.28
N ILE A 32 4.13 7.62 11.14
CA ILE A 32 5.30 6.71 11.20
C ILE A 32 4.88 5.25 11.41
N ASP A 33 3.86 5.02 12.24
CA ASP A 33 3.36 3.68 12.56
C ASP A 33 2.24 3.19 11.65
N LEU A 34 2.00 3.84 10.50
CA LEU A 34 0.92 3.44 9.62
C LEU A 34 1.13 2.00 9.09
N PRO A 35 0.09 1.14 9.12
CA PRO A 35 0.13 -0.16 8.47
C PRO A 35 0.45 0.00 6.97
N THR A 36 1.57 -0.60 6.54
CA THR A 36 2.03 -0.54 5.16
C THR A 36 2.39 -1.90 4.63
N LEU A 37 2.29 -2.04 3.31
CA LEU A 37 2.61 -3.24 2.59
C LEU A 37 3.28 -2.89 1.26
N SER A 38 4.32 -3.64 0.88
CA SER A 38 5.02 -3.52 -0.39
C SER A 38 4.56 -4.62 -1.34
N LEU A 39 4.15 -4.23 -2.53
CA LEU A 39 3.67 -5.11 -3.60
C LEU A 39 4.53 -4.90 -4.85
N ASP A 40 4.59 -5.89 -5.74
CA ASP A 40 4.95 -5.62 -7.14
C ASP A 40 3.72 -5.17 -7.95
N GLU A 41 3.96 -4.83 -9.23
CA GLU A 41 2.92 -4.40 -10.15
C GLU A 41 1.85 -5.49 -10.40
N GLY A 42 2.21 -6.76 -10.17
CA GLY A 42 1.32 -7.91 -10.25
C GLY A 42 0.53 -8.18 -8.97
N GLY A 43 0.69 -7.36 -7.92
CA GLY A 43 -0.03 -7.51 -6.65
C GLY A 43 0.51 -8.61 -5.75
N VAL A 44 1.72 -9.12 -5.98
CA VAL A 44 2.39 -10.04 -5.07
C VAL A 44 3.06 -9.26 -3.94
N ILE A 45 2.87 -9.72 -2.71
CA ILE A 45 3.40 -9.11 -1.49
C ILE A 45 4.89 -9.44 -1.34
N HIS A 46 5.72 -8.40 -1.20
CA HIS A 46 7.16 -8.54 -0.95
C HIS A 46 7.53 -8.25 0.50
N ASP A 47 6.79 -7.36 1.16
CA ASP A 47 7.07 -6.97 2.54
C ASP A 47 5.85 -6.33 3.21
N CYS A 48 5.79 -6.33 4.54
CA CYS A 48 4.76 -5.62 5.32
C CYS A 48 5.30 -5.06 6.63
N SER A 49 4.72 -3.95 7.11
CA SER A 49 5.11 -3.36 8.38
C SER A 49 4.56 -4.15 9.58
N ARG A 50 5.23 -4.03 10.74
CA ARG A 50 4.73 -4.66 11.99
C ARG A 50 3.35 -4.16 12.39
N SER A 51 3.01 -2.90 12.09
CA SER A 51 1.67 -2.37 12.35
C SER A 51 0.61 -3.06 11.47
N PHE A 52 0.97 -3.46 10.25
CA PHE A 52 0.11 -4.26 9.39
C PHE A 52 -0.09 -5.68 9.93
N GLU A 53 0.98 -6.33 10.39
CA GLU A 53 0.90 -7.63 11.06
C GLU A 53 -0.04 -7.58 12.26
N LYS A 54 0.10 -6.56 13.12
CA LYS A 54 -0.78 -6.35 14.29
C LYS A 54 -2.23 -6.10 13.90
N LEU A 55 -2.47 -5.36 12.82
CA LEU A 55 -3.81 -5.01 12.37
C LEU A 55 -4.59 -6.23 11.90
N LEU A 56 -3.96 -7.12 11.12
CA LEU A 56 -4.62 -8.26 10.49
C LEU A 56 -4.33 -9.61 11.17
N GLY A 57 -3.37 -9.66 12.10
CA GLY A 57 -2.97 -10.88 12.80
C GLY A 57 -2.17 -11.86 11.96
N PHE A 58 -1.65 -11.44 10.81
CA PHE A 58 -0.75 -12.23 9.96
C PHE A 58 0.71 -11.93 10.28
N LEU A 59 1.58 -12.92 10.15
CA LEU A 59 3.02 -12.68 10.15
C LEU A 59 3.46 -12.35 8.72
N ARG A 60 4.53 -11.57 8.58
CA ARG A 60 5.16 -11.28 7.29
C ARG A 60 5.41 -12.56 6.49
N ASP A 61 5.95 -13.59 7.14
CA ASP A 61 6.29 -14.86 6.49
C ASP A 61 5.05 -15.62 5.96
N ASP A 62 3.86 -15.34 6.50
CA ASP A 62 2.60 -15.91 5.99
C ASP A 62 2.10 -15.16 4.73
N LEU A 63 2.55 -13.91 4.53
CA LEU A 63 2.04 -13.00 3.50
C LEU A 63 3.00 -12.81 2.33
N VAL A 64 4.30 -12.83 2.57
CA VAL A 64 5.30 -12.67 1.51
C VAL A 64 5.11 -13.74 0.45
N GLN A 65 5.23 -13.35 -0.82
CA GLN A 65 4.92 -14.15 -2.02
C GLN A 65 3.44 -14.51 -2.22
N CYS A 66 2.53 -14.10 -1.33
CA CYS A 66 1.10 -14.23 -1.58
C CYS A 66 0.58 -13.06 -2.41
N HIS A 67 -0.49 -13.30 -3.17
CA HIS A 67 -1.19 -12.24 -3.88
C HIS A 67 -2.10 -11.44 -2.93
N ILE A 68 -2.16 -10.12 -3.12
CA ILE A 68 -2.95 -9.20 -2.28
C ILE A 68 -4.43 -9.56 -2.21
N SER A 69 -4.96 -10.26 -3.22
CA SER A 69 -6.34 -10.74 -3.22
C SER A 69 -6.68 -11.71 -2.10
N MET A 70 -5.68 -12.33 -1.45
CA MET A 70 -5.91 -13.12 -0.24
C MET A 70 -6.48 -12.24 0.88
N LEU A 71 -5.97 -11.02 1.01
CA LEU A 71 -6.39 -10.06 2.03
C LEU A 71 -7.54 -9.21 1.52
N LEU A 72 -7.51 -8.85 0.25
CA LEU A 72 -8.50 -8.00 -0.42
C LEU A 72 -9.10 -8.76 -1.60
N PRO A 73 -10.04 -9.71 -1.39
CA PRO A 73 -10.64 -10.48 -2.49
C PRO A 73 -11.26 -9.63 -3.59
N GLN A 74 -11.65 -8.40 -3.26
CA GLN A 74 -12.17 -7.38 -4.17
C GLN A 74 -11.16 -6.95 -5.26
N LEU A 75 -9.86 -7.15 -5.01
CA LEU A 75 -8.78 -6.87 -5.95
C LEU A 75 -8.42 -8.10 -6.80
N TYR A 76 -9.14 -9.22 -6.64
CA TYR A 76 -8.91 -10.39 -7.48
C TYR A 76 -9.19 -10.07 -8.95
N GLY A 77 -8.20 -10.30 -9.81
CA GLY A 77 -8.30 -9.99 -11.25
C GLY A 77 -8.25 -8.50 -11.59
N VAL A 78 -8.01 -7.62 -10.61
CA VAL A 78 -7.78 -6.19 -10.85
C VAL A 78 -6.29 -5.96 -11.01
N GLU A 79 -5.87 -5.54 -12.19
CA GLU A 79 -4.48 -5.11 -12.41
C GLU A 79 -4.19 -3.86 -11.56
N LEU A 80 -3.16 -3.88 -10.73
CA LEU A 80 -2.79 -2.72 -9.91
C LEU A 80 -2.15 -1.61 -10.77
N VAL A 81 -1.44 -2.01 -11.83
CA VAL A 81 -0.75 -1.14 -12.78
C VAL A 81 -1.18 -1.50 -14.20
N GLN A 82 -1.52 -0.49 -14.99
CA GLN A 82 -1.91 -0.61 -16.39
C GLN A 82 -1.04 0.33 -17.23
N GLY A 83 -0.31 -0.22 -18.20
CA GLY A 83 0.55 0.57 -19.09
C GLY A 83 1.67 1.34 -18.35
N GLY A 84 2.15 0.82 -17.21
CA GLY A 84 3.18 1.47 -16.39
C GLY A 84 2.68 2.60 -15.49
N HIS A 85 1.36 2.80 -15.40
CA HIS A 85 0.71 3.74 -14.49
C HIS A 85 -0.25 3.00 -13.57
N PHE A 86 -0.53 3.54 -12.38
CA PHE A 86 -1.61 3.02 -11.54
C PHE A 86 -2.90 2.86 -12.32
N ASN A 87 -3.60 1.74 -12.09
CA ASN A 87 -4.90 1.51 -12.69
C ASN A 87 -5.83 2.71 -12.40
N PRO A 88 -6.38 3.36 -13.44
CA PRO A 88 -7.22 4.54 -13.26
C PRO A 88 -8.43 4.29 -12.34
N LEU A 89 -9.00 3.08 -12.38
CA LEU A 89 -10.09 2.69 -11.50
C LEU A 89 -9.64 2.66 -10.04
N LEU A 90 -8.49 2.04 -9.75
CA LEU A 90 -7.96 2.00 -8.37
C LEU A 90 -7.60 3.40 -7.87
N ASN A 91 -6.97 4.21 -8.72
CA ASN A 91 -6.66 5.59 -8.37
C ASN A 91 -7.94 6.39 -8.07
N TYR A 92 -9.00 6.20 -8.85
CA TYR A 92 -10.30 6.80 -8.59
C TYR A 92 -10.92 6.32 -7.27
N LEU A 93 -10.94 5.01 -7.02
CA LEU A 93 -11.49 4.42 -5.79
C LEU A 93 -10.78 4.95 -4.54
N CYS A 94 -9.44 5.00 -4.55
CA CYS A 94 -8.65 5.56 -3.47
C CYS A 94 -8.97 7.06 -3.26
N ARG A 95 -9.02 7.84 -4.35
CA ARG A 95 -9.31 9.29 -4.28
C ARG A 95 -10.71 9.62 -3.77
N CYS A 96 -11.69 8.76 -4.04
CA CYS A 96 -13.05 8.93 -3.54
C CYS A 96 -13.23 8.42 -2.11
N GLY A 97 -12.17 7.93 -1.45
CA GLY A 97 -12.25 7.35 -0.12
C GLY A 97 -13.08 6.07 -0.10
N HIS A 98 -13.01 5.25 -1.16
CA HIS A 98 -13.73 3.99 -1.21
C HIS A 98 -13.27 3.06 -0.08
N HIS A 99 -14.25 2.54 0.67
CA HIS A 99 -14.00 1.63 1.77
C HIS A 99 -13.83 0.20 1.24
N PHE A 100 -12.63 -0.34 1.37
CA PHE A 100 -12.33 -1.72 1.06
C PHE A 100 -12.60 -2.61 2.28
N GLN A 101 -12.90 -3.89 2.05
CA GLN A 101 -13.00 -4.91 3.08
C GLN A 101 -11.76 -5.80 3.01
N VAL A 102 -10.97 -5.78 4.08
CA VAL A 102 -9.80 -6.66 4.24
C VAL A 102 -10.14 -7.82 5.16
N GLN A 103 -9.70 -9.02 4.81
CA GLN A 103 -9.85 -10.20 5.65
C GLN A 103 -8.63 -10.34 6.58
N ASN A 104 -8.89 -10.46 7.87
CA ASN A 104 -7.85 -10.78 8.86
C ASN A 104 -7.58 -12.31 8.89
N ARG A 105 -6.59 -12.74 9.66
CA ARG A 105 -6.22 -14.17 9.76
C ARG A 105 -7.35 -15.07 10.29
N LYS A 106 -8.29 -14.51 11.06
CA LYS A 106 -9.45 -15.23 11.61
C LYS A 106 -10.62 -15.31 10.61
N GLY A 107 -10.53 -14.62 9.48
CA GLY A 107 -11.59 -14.51 8.48
C GLY A 107 -12.57 -13.36 8.74
N ASP A 108 -12.35 -12.53 9.76
CA ASP A 108 -13.17 -11.34 9.98
C ASP A 108 -12.84 -10.28 8.93
N SER A 109 -13.87 -9.57 8.47
CA SER A 109 -13.72 -8.46 7.55
C SER A 109 -13.63 -7.13 8.30
N LEU A 110 -12.60 -6.34 7.97
CA LEU A 110 -12.40 -4.99 8.49
C LEU A 110 -12.55 -3.98 7.34
N ALA A 111 -13.33 -2.92 7.57
CA ALA A 111 -13.39 -1.80 6.65
C ALA A 111 -12.08 -0.99 6.73
N ILE A 112 -11.47 -0.71 5.58
CA ILE A 112 -10.24 0.06 5.48
C ILE A 112 -10.28 1.03 4.30
N ASN A 113 -9.56 2.14 4.43
CA ASN A 113 -9.17 3.00 3.33
C ASN A 113 -7.76 2.64 2.87
N LEU A 114 -7.56 2.65 1.56
CA LEU A 114 -6.29 2.31 0.92
C LEU A 114 -5.74 3.49 0.15
N ASN A 115 -4.43 3.70 0.27
CA ASN A 115 -3.67 4.59 -0.61
C ASN A 115 -2.51 3.81 -1.22
N PHE A 116 -2.22 4.04 -2.49
CA PHE A 116 -1.08 3.43 -3.18
C PHE A 116 -0.09 4.51 -3.62
N ALA A 117 1.20 4.21 -3.52
CA ALA A 117 2.29 5.02 -4.05
C ALA A 117 3.28 4.15 -4.83
N HIS A 118 3.77 4.65 -5.97
CA HIS A 118 4.85 3.99 -6.68
C HIS A 118 6.16 4.26 -5.93
N VAL A 119 6.92 3.22 -5.64
CA VAL A 119 8.25 3.29 -5.06
C VAL A 119 9.23 2.63 -6.02
N GLY A 120 10.11 3.43 -6.62
CA GLY A 120 11.20 2.95 -7.46
C GLY A 120 12.51 2.86 -6.68
N TYR A 121 13.24 1.77 -6.85
CA TYR A 121 14.64 1.67 -6.42
C TYR A 121 15.45 0.91 -7.48
N ASP A 122 16.50 1.52 -8.01
CA ASP A 122 17.47 0.91 -8.93
C ASP A 122 16.83 0.03 -10.04
N GLY A 123 15.89 0.62 -10.79
CA GLY A 123 15.19 -0.07 -11.90
C GLY A 123 14.02 -0.97 -11.51
N SER A 124 13.85 -1.29 -10.22
CA SER A 124 12.71 -2.06 -9.72
C SER A 124 11.55 -1.13 -9.35
N ARG A 125 10.35 -1.42 -9.84
CA ARG A 125 9.11 -0.69 -9.54
C ARG A 125 8.25 -1.51 -8.61
N PHE A 126 8.07 -0.99 -7.40
CA PHE A 126 7.17 -1.56 -6.41
C PHE A 126 6.03 -0.58 -6.13
N LEU A 127 4.95 -1.11 -5.59
CA LEU A 127 3.85 -0.34 -5.06
C LEU A 127 3.93 -0.40 -3.54
N LYS A 128 3.79 0.74 -2.89
CA LYS A 128 3.57 0.80 -1.45
C LYS A 128 2.11 1.10 -1.20
N MET A 129 1.45 0.17 -0.50
CA MET A 129 0.09 0.29 -0.04
C MET A 129 0.09 0.77 1.40
N PHE A 130 -0.72 1.77 1.69
CA PHE A 130 -0.97 2.32 3.01
C PHE A 130 -2.40 2.00 3.41
N VAL A 131 -2.56 1.49 4.62
CA VAL A 131 -3.83 0.95 5.10
C VAL A 131 -4.30 1.78 6.30
N HIS A 132 -5.49 2.35 6.14
CA HIS A 132 -6.14 3.18 7.14
C HIS A 132 -7.39 2.44 7.64
N PRO A 133 -7.38 1.87 8.86
CA PRO A 133 -8.56 1.21 9.39
C PRO A 133 -9.72 2.19 9.58
N LEU A 134 -10.93 1.74 9.20
CA LEU A 134 -12.18 2.48 9.36
C LEU A 134 -12.96 1.84 10.51
N GLY A 135 -12.79 2.45 11.68
CA GLY A 135 -13.32 1.96 12.94
C GLY A 135 -12.48 2.56 14.06
N GLU A 136 -13.12 2.90 15.17
CA GLU A 136 -12.45 3.58 16.27
C GLU A 136 -11.18 2.82 16.70
N ILE A 137 -10.06 3.53 16.82
CA ILE A 137 -9.05 3.23 17.84
C ILE A 137 -9.76 3.51 19.18
N GLY A 138 -10.66 2.61 19.54
CA GLY A 138 -11.58 2.74 20.65
C GLY A 138 -11.23 1.71 21.69
N ARG A 139 -10.10 1.94 22.38
CA ARG A 139 -9.95 1.92 23.85
C ARG A 139 -8.50 1.99 24.27
#